data_AF-A0A2M9JF43-F1
#
_entry.id   AF-A0A2M9JF43-F1
#
_cell.length_a   1.000
_cell.length_b   1.000
_cell.length_c   1.000
_cell.angle_alpha   90.00
_cell.angle_beta   90.00
_cell.angle_gamma   90.00
#
_symmetry.space_group_name_H-M   'P 1'
#
loop_
_entity.id
_entity.type
_entity.pdbx_description
1 polymer ?
#
loop_
_entity_poly.entity_id
_entity_poly.type
_entity_poly.pdbx_seq_one_letter_code
_entity_poly.pdbx_strand_id
1 'polypeptide(L)'
;MADVITLNLMSTTLPSRAKSDFSVKPFMGRSSWSVESSSQPGYGTKWLTEEHIKQITDAVAANLRGSGYTNINLDVGWNATWHWQSRADATTHRGAADSDSPGRGRLR
;
A
#
# COMPACT_ATOMS: atom_id res chain seq x y z
N MET A 1 14.36 -21.80 54.25
CA MET A 1 14.38 -22.08 52.80
C MET A 1 12.97 -22.44 52.38
N ALA A 2 12.30 -21.54 51.66
CA ALA A 2 11.20 -21.79 50.73
C ALA A 2 10.76 -20.40 50.23
N ASP A 3 11.26 -20.00 49.07
CA ASP A 3 10.81 -18.82 48.35
C ASP A 3 9.43 -19.11 47.75
N VAL A 4 8.44 -18.28 48.09
CA VAL A 4 7.14 -18.29 47.42
C VAL A 4 7.15 -17.16 46.40
N ILE A 5 7.50 -17.49 45.15
CA ILE A 5 7.39 -16.58 44.02
C ILE A 5 5.90 -16.53 43.65
N THR A 6 5.20 -15.48 44.11
CA THR A 6 3.86 -15.15 43.61
C THR A 6 4.00 -14.66 42.16
N LEU A 7 3.65 -15.52 41.20
CA LEU A 7 3.60 -15.16 39.79
C LEU A 7 2.33 -14.34 39.53
N ASN A 8 2.45 -13.01 39.51
CA ASN A 8 1.34 -12.14 39.15
C ASN A 8 1.22 -12.09 37.62
N LEU A 9 0.48 -13.04 37.05
CA LEU A 9 0.10 -13.01 35.63
C LEU A 9 -0.96 -11.93 35.42
N MET A 10 -0.52 -10.69 35.26
CA MET A 10 -1.37 -9.64 34.70
C MET A 10 -1.57 -9.93 33.21
N SER A 11 -2.53 -10.78 32.90
CA SER A 11 -3.09 -10.86 31.55
C SER A 11 -3.79 -9.53 31.27
N THR A 12 -3.07 -8.58 30.70
CA THR A 12 -3.68 -7.44 30.02
C THR A 12 -4.38 -7.99 28.79
N THR A 13 -5.62 -8.42 28.98
CA THR A 13 -6.56 -8.63 27.87
C THR A 13 -6.72 -7.27 27.22
N LEU A 14 -5.92 -7.01 26.18
CA LEU A 14 -6.18 -5.88 25.30
C LEU A 14 -7.62 -6.07 24.81
N PRO A 15 -8.50 -5.06 24.92
CA PRO A 15 -9.80 -5.18 24.31
C PRO A 15 -9.57 -5.56 22.85
N SER A 16 -10.19 -6.65 22.40
CA SER A 16 -10.29 -6.93 20.97
C SER A 16 -10.76 -5.64 20.32
N ARG A 17 -9.91 -5.01 19.51
CA ARG A 17 -10.22 -3.74 18.84
C ARG A 17 -11.60 -3.90 18.21
N ALA A 18 -12.57 -3.19 18.78
CA ALA A 18 -13.94 -3.24 18.32
C ALA A 18 -13.98 -2.96 16.81
N LYS A 19 -14.95 -3.57 16.12
CA LYS A 19 -15.29 -3.20 14.73
C LYS A 19 -15.23 -1.68 14.63
N SER A 20 -14.60 -1.18 13.55
CA SER A 20 -14.61 0.23 13.15
C SER A 20 -15.94 0.86 13.57
N ASP A 21 -15.91 1.96 14.31
CA ASP A 21 -17.10 2.71 14.74
C ASP A 21 -17.89 3.31 13.56
N PHE A 22 -17.51 2.93 12.33
CA PHE A 22 -18.00 3.43 11.05
C PHE A 22 -17.86 4.96 10.90
N SER A 23 -17.19 5.63 11.85
CA SER A 23 -16.79 7.03 11.71
C SER A 23 -15.70 7.17 10.64
N VAL A 24 -14.90 6.12 10.47
CA VAL A 24 -13.93 6.01 9.39
C VAL A 24 -14.67 5.67 8.11
N LYS A 25 -14.70 6.63 7.18
CA LYS A 25 -15.23 6.42 5.84
C LYS A 25 -14.57 5.18 5.20
N PRO A 26 -15.34 4.31 4.52
CA PRO A 26 -14.77 3.22 3.74
C PRO A 26 -13.73 3.73 2.74
N PHE A 27 -12.83 2.86 2.29
CA PHE A 27 -11.90 3.20 1.22
C PHE A 27 -12.65 3.73 0.00
N MET A 28 -12.33 4.97 -0.38
CA MET A 28 -12.96 5.64 -1.52
C MET A 28 -11.98 5.68 -2.68
N GLY A 29 -12.05 4.66 -3.52
CA GLY A 29 -11.12 4.50 -4.62
C GLY A 29 -11.49 3.37 -5.57
N ARG A 30 -10.56 3.09 -6.48
CA ARG A 30 -10.71 2.08 -7.54
C ARG A 30 -9.53 1.11 -7.48
N SER A 31 -9.80 -0.19 -7.61
CA SER A 31 -8.76 -1.23 -7.64
C SER A 31 -8.48 -1.67 -9.07
N SER A 32 -7.21 -1.88 -9.42
CA SER A 32 -6.83 -2.44 -10.71
C SER A 32 -7.27 -3.90 -10.85
N TRP A 33 -7.31 -4.66 -9.75
CA TRP A 33 -7.67 -6.09 -9.70
C TRP A 33 -8.99 -6.41 -10.41
N SER A 34 -10.01 -5.54 -10.29
CA SER A 34 -11.31 -5.78 -10.95
C SER A 34 -11.23 -5.91 -12.48
N VAL A 35 -10.23 -5.28 -13.10
CA VAL A 35 -9.98 -5.41 -14.55
C VAL A 35 -9.04 -6.58 -14.83
N GLU A 36 -8.04 -6.76 -13.99
CA GLU A 36 -7.05 -7.82 -14.13
C GLU A 36 -7.66 -9.22 -13.94
N SER A 37 -8.67 -9.37 -13.10
CA SER A 37 -9.39 -10.63 -12.88
C SER A 37 -10.42 -10.93 -13.97
N SER A 38 -10.56 -10.07 -14.97
CA SER A 38 -11.57 -10.21 -16.01
C SER A 38 -11.12 -11.22 -17.08
N SER A 39 -12.04 -12.11 -17.46
CA SER A 39 -11.89 -13.01 -18.61
C SER A 39 -12.34 -12.38 -19.93
N GLN A 40 -12.80 -11.13 -19.90
CA GLN A 40 -13.28 -10.44 -21.08
C GLN A 40 -12.13 -10.17 -22.07
N PRO A 41 -12.35 -10.31 -23.38
CA PRO A 41 -11.34 -9.98 -24.39
C PRO A 41 -10.81 -8.54 -24.21
N GLY A 42 -9.49 -8.40 -24.26
CA GLY A 42 -8.81 -7.11 -24.07
C GLY A 42 -8.47 -6.77 -22.60
N TYR A 43 -8.98 -7.54 -21.64
CA TYR A 43 -8.66 -7.39 -20.22
C TYR A 43 -7.81 -8.56 -19.71
N GLY A 44 -7.63 -8.66 -18.39
CA GLY A 44 -6.71 -9.58 -17.74
C GLY A 44 -5.44 -8.86 -17.24
N THR A 45 -4.54 -9.57 -16.56
CA THR A 45 -3.31 -8.98 -16.00
C THR A 45 -2.43 -8.26 -17.04
N LYS A 46 -2.49 -8.64 -18.33
CA LYS A 46 -1.83 -7.92 -19.44
C LYS A 46 -2.32 -6.49 -19.68
N TRP A 47 -3.50 -6.16 -19.16
CA TRP A 47 -4.08 -4.83 -19.23
C TRP A 47 -3.37 -3.87 -18.26
N LEU A 48 -2.70 -4.37 -17.22
CA LEU A 48 -2.03 -3.54 -16.22
C LEU A 48 -0.76 -2.89 -16.80
N THR A 49 -0.91 -1.70 -17.37
CA THR A 49 0.17 -0.87 -17.90
C THR A 49 0.12 0.53 -17.28
N GLU A 50 1.24 1.24 -17.29
CA GLU A 50 1.32 2.63 -16.80
C GLU A 50 0.28 3.54 -17.49
N GLU A 51 0.13 3.41 -18.80
CA GLU A 51 -0.83 4.19 -19.59
C GLU A 51 -2.27 3.97 -19.11
N HIS A 52 -2.68 2.72 -18.95
CA HIS A 52 -4.02 2.39 -18.49
C HIS A 52 -4.27 2.82 -17.03
N ILE A 53 -3.25 2.77 -16.17
CA ILE A 53 -3.33 3.29 -14.80
C ILE A 53 -3.51 4.81 -14.80
N LYS A 54 -2.80 5.55 -15.66
CA LYS A 54 -3.00 6.99 -15.83
C LYS A 54 -4.43 7.30 -16.28
N GLN A 55 -4.93 6.58 -17.30
CA GLN A 55 -6.29 6.77 -17.81
C GLN A 55 -7.36 6.55 -16.73
N ILE A 56 -7.24 5.49 -15.90
CA ILE A 56 -8.16 5.30 -14.76
C ILE A 56 -8.02 6.46 -13.78
N THR A 57 -6.80 6.86 -13.45
CA THR A 57 -6.54 7.90 -12.46
C THR A 57 -7.18 9.21 -12.91
N ASP A 58 -7.04 9.57 -14.18
CA ASP A 58 -7.65 10.74 -14.79
C ASP A 58 -9.19 10.64 -14.77
N ALA A 59 -9.75 9.47 -15.08
CA ALA A 59 -11.20 9.25 -15.03
C ALA A 59 -11.77 9.36 -13.61
N VAL A 60 -11.10 8.81 -12.60
CA VAL A 60 -11.46 8.96 -11.18
C VAL A 60 -11.35 10.43 -10.78
N ALA A 61 -10.29 11.10 -11.21
CA ALA A 61 -10.06 12.50 -10.92
C ALA A 61 -11.14 13.41 -11.50
N ALA A 62 -11.53 13.18 -12.75
CA ALA A 62 -12.53 13.99 -13.44
C ALA A 62 -13.95 13.77 -12.91
N ASN A 63 -14.31 12.51 -12.58
CA ASN A 63 -15.71 12.15 -12.35
C ASN A 63 -16.08 11.91 -10.89
N LEU A 64 -15.13 11.45 -10.06
CA LEU A 64 -15.44 10.92 -8.73
C LEU A 64 -14.77 11.67 -7.58
N ARG A 65 -13.83 12.58 -7.87
CA ARG A 65 -13.16 13.41 -6.84
C ARG A 65 -14.15 14.24 -6.03
N GLY A 66 -15.14 14.85 -6.66
CA GLY A 66 -16.17 15.64 -5.98
C GLY A 66 -16.97 14.82 -4.95
N SER A 67 -17.06 13.50 -5.17
CA SER A 67 -17.72 12.56 -4.28
C SER A 67 -16.78 11.92 -3.25
N GLY A 68 -15.49 12.30 -3.20
CA GLY A 68 -14.52 11.82 -2.23
C GLY A 68 -13.63 10.65 -2.68
N TYR A 69 -13.77 10.17 -3.92
CA TYR A 69 -12.91 9.11 -4.46
C TYR A 69 -11.56 9.69 -4.87
N THR A 70 -10.53 9.38 -4.10
CA THR A 70 -9.20 9.97 -4.23
C THR A 70 -8.08 8.93 -4.30
N ASN A 71 -8.42 7.65 -4.19
CA ASN A 71 -7.44 6.58 -4.07
C ASN A 71 -7.47 5.65 -5.27
N ILE A 72 -6.28 5.22 -5.70
CA ILE A 72 -6.09 4.11 -6.64
C ILE A 72 -5.36 3.00 -5.89
N ASN A 73 -5.94 1.81 -5.90
CA ASN A 73 -5.33 0.60 -5.36
C ASN A 73 -4.73 -0.18 -6.53
N LEU A 74 -3.39 -0.33 -6.52
CA LEU A 74 -2.62 -1.04 -7.53
C LEU A 74 -2.30 -2.44 -7.03
N ASP A 75 -2.57 -3.44 -7.88
CA ASP A 75 -2.27 -4.84 -7.59
C ASP A 75 -0.75 -5.14 -7.63
N VAL A 76 -0.38 -6.32 -7.12
CA VAL A 76 1.01 -6.74 -7.02
C VAL A 76 1.60 -7.00 -8.41
N GLY A 77 2.86 -6.64 -8.61
CA GLY A 77 3.54 -6.86 -9.87
C GLY A 77 3.24 -5.82 -10.96
N TRP A 78 2.53 -4.73 -10.64
CA TRP A 78 2.29 -3.62 -11.59
C TRP A 78 3.58 -3.04 -12.19
N ASN A 79 4.69 -3.10 -11.46
CA ASN A 79 5.99 -2.65 -11.90
C ASN A 79 6.90 -3.79 -12.36
N ALA A 80 6.41 -5.03 -12.46
CA ALA A 80 7.21 -6.20 -12.79
C ALA A 80 6.94 -6.70 -14.21
N THR A 81 7.95 -7.32 -14.82
CA THR A 81 7.72 -8.17 -16.01
C THR A 81 7.03 -9.47 -15.59
N TRP A 82 6.54 -10.23 -16.56
CA TRP A 82 5.99 -11.58 -16.35
C TRP A 82 7.00 -12.59 -15.78
N HIS A 83 8.29 -12.27 -15.82
CA HIS A 83 9.35 -13.03 -15.17
C HIS A 83 9.72 -12.46 -13.79
N TRP A 84 8.84 -11.65 -13.19
CA TRP A 84 9.01 -11.02 -11.88
C TRP A 84 10.25 -10.12 -11.78
N GLN A 85 10.68 -9.53 -12.89
CA GLN A 85 11.74 -8.52 -12.87
C GLN A 85 11.10 -7.16 -12.66
N SER A 86 11.29 -6.59 -11.47
CA SER A 86 10.80 -5.25 -11.15
C SER A 86 11.54 -4.19 -11.98
N ARG A 87 10.77 -3.27 -12.55
CA ARG A 87 11.23 -2.01 -13.11
C ARG A 87 11.03 -0.93 -12.05
N ALA A 88 12.07 -0.17 -11.77
CA ALA A 88 11.90 1.07 -11.01
C ALA A 88 11.27 2.09 -11.95
N ASP A 89 10.11 2.64 -11.59
CA ASP A 89 9.70 3.93 -12.15
C ASP A 89 10.57 5.02 -11.49
N ALA A 90 10.74 6.15 -12.18
CA ALA A 90 11.53 7.27 -11.66
C ALA A 90 10.99 7.84 -10.32
N THR A 91 9.76 7.45 -9.96
CA THR A 91 8.98 7.94 -8.82
C THR A 91 8.76 6.91 -7.72
N THR A 92 9.26 5.67 -7.82
CA THR A 92 9.32 4.77 -6.66
C THR A 92 10.07 5.57 -5.62
N HIS A 93 9.39 5.97 -4.54
CA HIS A 93 10.02 6.55 -3.39
C HIS A 93 11.07 5.54 -2.97
N ARG A 94 12.33 5.79 -3.39
CA ARG A 94 13.51 5.22 -2.78
C ARG A 94 13.23 5.47 -1.32
N GLY A 95 12.93 4.40 -0.59
CA GLY A 95 12.71 4.47 0.83
C GLY A 95 13.82 5.35 1.38
N ALA A 96 13.50 6.09 2.43
CA ALA A 96 14.50 6.62 3.32
C ALA A 96 15.50 5.48 3.62
N ALA A 97 16.55 5.44 2.82
CA ALA A 97 17.87 4.96 3.12
C ALA A 97 18.58 6.28 3.38
N ASP A 98 18.38 6.76 4.61
CA ASP A 98 19.48 7.12 5.49
C ASP A 98 20.84 6.71 4.91
N SER A 99 21.35 7.58 4.04
CA SER A 99 22.77 7.71 3.76
C SER A 99 23.04 9.18 3.45
N ASP A 100 23.15 9.91 4.55
CA ASP A 100 24.17 10.92 4.81
C ASP A 100 24.15 12.23 3.99
N SER A 101 23.70 13.28 4.66
CA SER A 101 23.97 14.68 4.29
C SER A 101 25.46 15.02 4.52
N PRO A 102 26.00 16.03 3.81
CA PRO A 102 27.44 16.16 3.60
C PRO A 102 28.17 16.75 4.82
N GLY A 103 29.31 16.13 5.14
CA GLY A 103 30.46 16.79 5.76
C GLY A 103 30.39 17.08 7.26
N ARG A 104 31.06 16.25 8.07
CA ARG A 104 31.90 16.72 9.20
C ARG A 104 33.13 15.84 9.32
N GLY A 105 34.30 16.43 9.15
CA GLY A 105 35.57 15.73 9.24
C GLY A 105 35.96 15.28 10.66
N ARG A 106 36.89 14.33 10.72
CA ARG A 106 37.97 14.14 11.71
C ARG A 106 38.87 13.04 11.16
N LEU A 107 40.09 13.35 10.73
CA LEU A 107 41.30 13.19 11.56
C LEU A 107 41.41 11.79 12.18
N ARG A 108 42.07 10.87 11.48
CA ARG A 108 43.39 10.31 11.84
C ARG A 108 43.84 9.29 10.80
#